data_AF-A0A0A3W7R5-F1
#
_entry.id   AF-A0A0A3W7R5-F1
#
_cell.length_a   1.000
_cell.length_b   1.000
_cell.length_c   1.000
_cell.angle_alpha   90.00
_cell.angle_beta   90.00
_cell.angle_gamma   90.00
#
_symmetry.space_group_name_H-M   'P 1'
#
loop_
_entity.id
_entity.type
_entity.pdbx_description
1 polymer ?
#
loop_
_entity_poly.entity_id
_entity_poly.type
_entity_poly.pdbx_seq_one_letter_code
_entity_poly.pdbx_strand_id
1 'polypeptide(L)'
;MKNILTMGAALATALALTACSSNPTNTTAIQKENNQFEVTGLGKTQVIAKNNAVNAASKTCGSRATPIIVDEQSTYDGALKGVVDEQTGQMIQAAAKVLGNIAGTGNNINSDDDYQTTLTFRCQSN
;
A
#
# COMPACT_ATOMS: atom_id res chain seq x y z
N MET A 1 5.95 44.39 -35.05
CA MET A 1 5.82 42.92 -34.85
C MET A 1 6.76 42.48 -33.71
N LYS A 2 6.44 42.77 -32.43
CA LYS A 2 7.29 42.36 -31.29
C LYS A 2 6.51 42.06 -30.00
N ASN A 3 5.20 41.79 -30.12
CA ASN A 3 4.32 41.62 -28.96
C ASN A 3 3.51 40.31 -29.01
N ILE A 4 3.69 39.47 -30.04
CA ILE A 4 2.92 38.23 -30.24
C ILE A 4 3.72 36.98 -29.80
N LEU A 5 5.03 37.12 -29.56
CA LEU A 5 5.91 36.00 -29.21
C LEU A 5 5.93 35.65 -27.72
N THR A 6 5.29 36.44 -26.85
CA THR A 6 5.35 36.26 -25.39
C THR A 6 4.15 35.53 -24.78
N MET A 7 3.08 35.27 -25.52
CA MET A 7 1.88 34.57 -25.00
C MET A 7 1.85 33.05 -25.28
N GLY A 8 2.76 32.52 -26.10
CA GLY A 8 2.81 31.09 -26.42
C GLY A 8 3.60 30.22 -25.42
N ALA A 9 4.48 30.82 -24.61
CA ALA A 9 5.41 30.07 -23.77
C ALA A 9 4.86 29.65 -22.39
N ALA A 10 3.70 30.17 -21.98
CA ALA A 10 3.14 29.92 -20.64
C ALA A 10 2.25 28.65 -20.54
N LEU A 11 1.83 28.07 -21.68
CA LEU A 11 0.87 26.94 -21.70
C LEU A 11 1.54 25.56 -21.78
N ALA A 12 2.84 25.48 -22.11
CA ALA A 12 3.53 24.21 -22.30
C ALA A 12 4.08 23.58 -21.00
N THR A 13 4.22 24.36 -19.92
CA THR A 13 4.78 23.89 -18.63
C THR A 13 3.74 23.32 -17.67
N ALA A 14 2.45 23.53 -17.90
CA ALA A 14 1.37 23.00 -17.04
C ALA A 14 1.07 21.50 -17.27
N LEU A 15 1.47 20.93 -18.41
CA LEU A 15 1.19 19.53 -18.77
C LEU A 15 2.23 18.53 -18.25
N ALA A 16 3.33 19.01 -17.66
CA ALA A 16 4.42 18.17 -17.17
C ALA A 16 4.31 17.82 -15.67
N LEU A 17 3.29 18.33 -14.95
CA LEU A 17 3.13 18.14 -13.51
C LEU A 17 2.19 16.96 -13.13
N THR A 18 2.15 15.88 -13.93
CA THR A 18 1.58 14.61 -13.46
C THR A 18 2.63 13.85 -12.62
N ALA A 19 3.15 14.50 -11.58
CA ALA A 19 4.03 13.85 -10.62
C ALA A 19 3.21 12.89 -9.75
N CYS A 20 3.29 11.60 -10.08
CA CYS A 20 3.18 10.42 -9.23
C CYS A 20 2.60 10.64 -7.82
N SER A 21 1.27 10.78 -7.70
CA SER A 21 0.57 10.60 -6.42
C SER A 21 0.27 9.12 -6.13
N SER A 22 1.04 8.19 -6.69
CA SER A 22 0.89 6.76 -6.38
C SER A 22 1.46 6.50 -4.99
N ASN A 23 0.57 6.31 -4.01
CA ASN A 23 0.95 5.88 -2.68
C ASN A 23 1.69 4.52 -2.79
N PRO A 24 2.91 4.38 -2.24
CA PRO A 24 3.65 3.13 -2.32
C PRO A 24 2.86 2.03 -1.59
N THR A 25 2.63 0.90 -2.27
CA THR A 25 1.88 -0.23 -1.68
C THR A 25 2.77 -1.21 -0.91
N ASN A 26 4.09 -0.98 -0.90
CA ASN A 26 5.08 -1.80 -0.23
C ASN A 26 6.32 -0.97 0.15
N THR A 27 7.07 -1.43 1.15
CA THR A 27 8.38 -0.87 1.51
C THR A 27 9.51 -1.47 0.67
N THR A 28 10.65 -0.79 0.65
CA THR A 28 11.90 -1.37 0.14
C THR A 28 12.31 -2.57 0.99
N ALA A 29 12.81 -3.62 0.35
CA ALA A 29 13.30 -4.80 1.06
C ALA A 29 14.56 -4.49 1.87
N ILE A 30 14.57 -4.90 3.13
CA ILE A 30 15.68 -4.73 4.06
C ILE A 30 16.36 -6.09 4.26
N GLN A 31 17.67 -6.16 4.02
CA GLN A 31 18.43 -7.38 4.34
C GLN A 31 18.64 -7.47 5.86
N LYS A 32 18.24 -8.62 6.42
CA LYS A 32 18.40 -8.98 7.83
C LYS A 32 19.59 -9.94 7.96
N GLU A 33 19.92 -10.29 9.20
CA GLU A 33 20.91 -11.34 9.49
C GLU A 33 20.48 -12.68 8.88
N ASN A 34 21.43 -13.62 8.76
CA ASN A 34 21.19 -14.98 8.27
C ASN A 34 20.60 -15.05 6.83
N ASN A 35 20.94 -14.08 5.97
CA ASN A 35 20.46 -14.01 4.58
C ASN A 35 18.93 -13.96 4.45
N GLN A 36 18.28 -13.37 5.46
CA GLN A 36 16.85 -13.09 5.42
C GLN A 36 16.61 -11.66 4.91
N PHE A 37 15.40 -11.41 4.48
CA PHE A 37 14.92 -10.14 3.97
C PHE A 37 13.59 -9.83 4.63
N GLU A 38 13.33 -8.55 4.82
CA GLU A 38 12.10 -8.04 5.39
C GLU A 38 11.44 -7.08 4.41
N VAL A 39 10.15 -7.27 4.16
CA VAL A 39 9.32 -6.37 3.35
C VAL A 39 8.01 -6.14 4.07
N THR A 40 7.45 -4.94 3.96
CA THR A 40 6.11 -4.63 4.45
C THR A 40 5.21 -4.27 3.29
N GLY A 41 4.10 -4.99 3.14
CA GLY A 41 3.03 -4.65 2.22
C GLY A 41 1.91 -3.88 2.91
N LEU A 42 1.41 -2.85 2.23
CA LEU A 42 0.35 -1.96 2.70
C LEU A 42 -0.95 -2.26 1.94
N GLY A 43 -2.10 -2.09 2.59
CA GLY A 43 -3.38 -2.20 1.91
C GLY A 43 -4.55 -1.72 2.75
N LYS A 44 -5.64 -1.35 2.06
CA LYS A 44 -6.93 -1.06 2.68
C LYS A 44 -7.63 -2.26 3.34
N THR A 45 -7.16 -3.48 3.07
CA THR A 45 -7.58 -4.72 3.73
C THR A 45 -6.38 -5.60 4.01
N GLN A 46 -6.49 -6.48 5.01
CA GLN A 46 -5.44 -7.45 5.35
C GLN A 46 -5.02 -8.31 4.14
N VAL A 47 -5.98 -8.75 3.33
CA VAL A 47 -5.69 -9.58 2.13
C VAL A 47 -4.87 -8.79 1.10
N ILE A 48 -5.18 -7.50 0.91
CA ILE A 48 -4.42 -6.65 -0.01
C ILE A 48 -3.00 -6.43 0.51
N ALA A 49 -2.85 -6.12 1.81
CA ALA A 49 -1.55 -5.95 2.44
C ALA A 49 -0.67 -7.21 2.31
N LYS A 50 -1.24 -8.39 2.57
CA LYS A 50 -0.54 -9.69 2.39
C LYS A 50 -0.11 -9.93 0.95
N ASN A 51 -1.02 -9.75 -0.02
CA ASN A 51 -0.69 -9.96 -1.43
C ASN A 51 0.40 -8.99 -1.92
N ASN A 52 0.35 -7.75 -1.45
CA ASN A 52 1.38 -6.76 -1.73
C ASN A 52 2.73 -7.20 -1.15
N ALA A 53 2.78 -7.63 0.12
CA ALA A 53 3.99 -8.11 0.76
C ALA A 53 4.60 -9.34 0.04
N VAL A 54 3.77 -10.31 -0.36
CA VAL A 54 4.21 -11.48 -1.14
C VAL A 54 4.75 -11.08 -2.51
N ASN A 55 4.12 -10.10 -3.17
CA ASN A 55 4.60 -9.57 -4.45
C ASN A 55 5.96 -8.89 -4.28
N ALA A 56 6.13 -8.11 -3.22
CA ALA A 56 7.41 -7.49 -2.88
C ALA A 56 8.50 -8.55 -2.62
N ALA A 57 8.21 -9.57 -1.81
CA ALA A 57 9.14 -10.66 -1.53
C ALA A 57 9.54 -11.43 -2.79
N SER A 58 8.57 -11.71 -3.66
CA SER A 58 8.82 -12.37 -4.95
C SER A 58 9.72 -11.53 -5.86
N LYS A 59 9.50 -10.21 -5.92
CA LYS A 59 10.37 -9.28 -6.66
C LYS A 59 11.78 -9.23 -6.10
N THR A 60 11.94 -9.26 -4.77
CA THR A 60 13.24 -9.30 -4.12
C THR A 60 14.03 -10.55 -4.48
N CYS A 61 13.38 -11.72 -4.53
CA CYS A 61 14.04 -12.96 -4.94
C CYS A 61 14.29 -13.09 -6.45
N GLY A 62 13.58 -12.31 -7.26
CA GLY A 62 13.70 -12.35 -8.71
C GLY A 62 13.13 -13.64 -9.33
N SER A 63 13.45 -13.90 -10.60
CA SER A 63 12.82 -14.98 -11.37
C SER A 63 13.40 -16.38 -11.15
N ARG A 64 14.54 -16.49 -10.45
CA ARG A 64 15.25 -17.78 -10.25
C ARG A 64 15.16 -18.33 -8.84
N ALA A 65 14.54 -17.59 -7.93
CA ALA A 65 14.39 -17.99 -6.54
C ALA A 65 12.97 -17.71 -6.06
N THR A 66 12.49 -18.58 -5.18
CA THR A 66 11.18 -18.47 -4.56
C THR A 66 11.36 -17.92 -3.13
N PRO A 67 10.54 -16.95 -2.70
CA PRO A 67 10.56 -16.50 -1.32
C PRO A 67 10.02 -17.61 -0.41
N ILE A 68 10.81 -17.98 0.60
CA ILE A 68 10.38 -18.86 1.68
C ILE A 68 10.12 -17.99 2.91
N ILE A 69 8.85 -17.87 3.27
CA ILE A 69 8.42 -17.06 4.41
C ILE A 69 8.86 -17.73 5.71
N VAL A 70 9.54 -16.98 6.55
CA VAL A 70 10.05 -17.38 7.86
C VAL A 70 9.20 -16.79 8.97
N ASP A 71 8.72 -15.56 8.78
CA ASP A 71 7.82 -14.87 9.71
C ASP A 71 6.81 -14.02 8.94
N GLU A 72 5.58 -13.92 9.46
CA GLU A 72 4.52 -13.06 8.95
C GLU A 72 3.84 -12.36 10.12
N GLN A 73 3.78 -11.02 10.06
CA GLN A 73 3.06 -10.20 11.03
C GLN A 73 2.14 -9.24 10.30
N SER A 74 0.84 -9.26 10.64
CA SER A 74 -0.14 -8.32 10.11
C SER A 74 -0.66 -7.41 11.21
N THR A 75 -0.70 -6.11 10.94
CA THR A 75 -1.23 -5.09 11.85
C THR A 75 -2.30 -4.25 11.16
N TYR A 76 -3.26 -3.77 11.96
CA TYR A 76 -4.12 -2.65 11.58
C TYR A 76 -3.55 -1.36 12.16
N ASP A 77 -3.33 -0.38 11.30
CA ASP A 77 -2.76 0.93 11.58
C ASP A 77 -3.70 2.09 11.16
N GLY A 78 -4.94 1.79 10.79
CA GLY A 78 -5.93 2.81 10.43
C GLY A 78 -6.33 3.72 11.59
N ALA A 79 -7.07 4.79 11.30
CA ALA A 79 -7.41 5.89 12.22
C ALA A 79 -8.12 5.47 13.52
N LEU A 80 -8.56 4.21 13.63
CA LEU A 80 -9.22 3.64 14.82
C LEU A 80 -8.31 2.71 15.64
N LYS A 81 -7.01 2.63 15.32
CA LYS A 81 -6.03 1.83 16.09
C LYS A 81 -6.01 2.29 17.55
N GLY A 82 -6.40 1.40 18.47
CA GLY A 82 -6.35 1.64 19.92
C GLY A 82 -7.56 2.33 20.55
N VAL A 83 -8.56 2.76 19.78
CA VAL A 83 -9.83 3.35 20.30
C VAL A 83 -11.00 2.37 20.31
N VAL A 84 -10.90 1.26 19.57
CA VAL A 84 -11.90 0.19 19.56
C VAL A 84 -11.17 -1.16 19.58
N ASP A 85 -11.69 -2.12 20.33
CA ASP A 85 -11.25 -3.51 20.24
C ASP A 85 -11.38 -4.01 18.78
N GLU A 86 -10.48 -4.87 18.32
CA GLU A 86 -10.38 -5.29 16.92
C GLU A 86 -11.71 -5.84 16.38
N GLN A 87 -12.49 -6.50 17.24
CA GLN A 87 -13.83 -7.00 16.93
C GLN A 87 -14.85 -5.87 16.71
N THR A 88 -14.70 -4.75 17.42
CA THR A 88 -15.58 -3.57 17.29
C THR A 88 -15.23 -2.74 16.07
N GLY A 89 -13.95 -2.62 15.71
CA GLY A 89 -13.50 -1.97 14.47
C GLY A 89 -14.03 -2.66 13.21
N GLN A 90 -14.01 -4.01 13.19
CA GLN A 90 -14.59 -4.80 12.10
C GLN A 90 -16.11 -4.64 12.01
N MET A 91 -16.81 -4.56 13.15
CA MET A 91 -18.26 -4.34 13.22
C MET A 91 -18.69 -2.95 12.74
N ILE A 92 -17.91 -1.91 13.05
CA ILE A 92 -18.20 -0.53 12.57
C ILE A 92 -18.00 -0.44 11.06
N GLN A 93 -16.93 -1.05 10.51
CA GLN A 93 -16.74 -1.10 9.06
C GLN A 93 -17.85 -1.91 8.37
N ALA A 94 -18.31 -3.01 8.97
CA ALA A 94 -19.44 -3.78 8.46
C ALA A 94 -20.75 -2.97 8.51
N ALA A 95 -21.02 -2.23 9.58
CA ALA A 95 -22.18 -1.36 9.72
C ALA A 95 -22.14 -0.18 8.72
N ALA A 96 -20.97 0.43 8.52
CA ALA A 96 -20.76 1.47 7.52
C ALA A 96 -20.96 0.93 6.08
N LYS A 97 -20.57 -0.33 5.81
CA LYS A 97 -20.80 -0.98 4.51
C LYS A 97 -22.27 -1.27 4.25
N VAL A 98 -23.07 -1.58 5.27
CA VAL A 98 -24.51 -1.84 5.13
C VAL A 98 -25.32 -0.54 5.03
N LEU A 99 -24.99 0.48 5.83
CA LEU A 99 -25.72 1.75 5.84
C LEU A 99 -25.25 2.73 4.76
N GLY A 100 -23.98 2.68 4.35
CA GLY A 100 -23.38 3.56 3.34
C GLY A 100 -23.85 3.29 1.91
N ASN A 101 -24.37 2.09 1.62
CA ASN A 101 -24.89 1.76 0.28
C ASN A 101 -26.24 2.41 -0.04
N ILE A 102 -26.96 2.95 0.96
CA ILE A 102 -28.27 3.59 0.77
C ILE A 102 -28.14 5.13 0.67
N ALA A 103 -27.05 5.71 1.17
CA ALA A 103 -26.88 7.16 1.29
C ALA A 103 -25.70 7.72 0.47
N GLY A 104 -25.47 7.25 -0.75
CA GLY A 104 -24.77 7.99 -1.83
C GLY A 104 -23.39 8.63 -1.56
N THR A 105 -22.74 8.34 -0.43
CA THR A 105 -21.46 8.92 -0.03
C THR A 105 -20.61 7.80 0.56
N GLY A 106 -19.88 7.13 -0.33
CA GLY A 106 -18.82 6.19 0.04
C GLY A 106 -17.66 6.95 0.69
N ASN A 107 -17.84 7.38 1.93
CA ASN A 107 -16.72 7.77 2.77
C ASN A 107 -15.97 6.49 3.14
N ASN A 108 -15.02 6.09 2.28
CA ASN A 108 -14.03 5.08 2.60
C ASN A 108 -13.28 5.57 3.85
N ILE A 109 -13.65 5.04 5.02
CA ILE A 109 -12.90 5.28 6.26
C ILE A 109 -11.52 4.59 6.19
N ASN A 110 -11.39 3.60 5.31
CA ASN A 110 -10.17 2.84 5.13
C ASN A 110 -9.22 3.53 4.14
N SER A 111 -8.03 3.88 4.62
CA SER A 111 -6.93 4.35 3.78
C SER A 111 -6.15 3.16 3.17
N ASP A 112 -5.37 3.41 2.13
CA ASP A 112 -4.60 2.36 1.43
C ASP A 112 -3.44 1.78 2.26
N ASP A 113 -3.17 2.34 3.44
CA ASP A 113 -2.14 1.96 4.41
C ASP A 113 -2.70 1.50 5.77
N ASP A 114 -4.02 1.35 5.86
CA ASP A 114 -4.72 0.92 7.08
C ASP A 114 -4.29 -0.46 7.59
N TYR A 115 -3.90 -1.36 6.69
CA TYR A 115 -3.36 -2.67 7.04
C TYR A 115 -1.93 -2.77 6.55
N GLN A 116 -1.07 -3.31 7.40
CA GLN A 116 0.32 -3.60 7.08
C GLN A 116 0.57 -5.10 7.28
N THR A 117 1.35 -5.69 6.40
CA THR A 117 1.86 -7.06 6.59
C THR A 117 3.35 -7.06 6.36
N THR A 118 4.12 -7.33 7.40
CA THR A 118 5.56 -7.52 7.35
C THR A 118 5.87 -9.00 7.17
N LEU A 119 6.66 -9.32 6.15
CA LEU A 119 7.17 -10.65 5.89
C LEU A 119 8.68 -10.66 6.12
N THR A 120 9.15 -11.58 6.94
CA THR A 120 10.56 -11.99 6.93
C THR A 120 10.67 -13.26 6.10
N PHE A 121 11.57 -13.26 5.12
CA PHE A 121 11.70 -14.36 4.18
C PHE A 121 13.17 -14.55 3.75
N ARG A 122 13.47 -15.71 3.17
CA ARG A 122 14.73 -15.97 2.49
C ARG A 122 14.46 -16.38 1.05
N CYS A 123 15.39 -16.10 0.15
CA CYS A 123 15.27 -16.53 -1.23
C CYS A 123 15.90 -17.92 -1.39
N GLN A 124 15.11 -18.89 -1.85
CA GLN A 124 15.58 -20.24 -2.14
C GLN A 124 15.62 -20.42 -3.65
N SER A 125 16.79 -20.77 -4.20
CA SER A 125 16.89 -21.15 -5.62
C SER A 125 15.94 -22.30 -5.91
N ASN A 126 15.29 -22.24 -7.07
CA ASN A 126 14.62 -23.40 -7.63
C ASN A 126 15.63 -24.44 -8.13
#